data_AF-A0A6I1NJD4-F1
#
_entry.id   AF-A0A6I1NJD4-F1
#
_cell.length_a   1.000
_cell.length_b   1.000
_cell.length_c   1.000
_cell.angle_alpha   90.00
_cell.angle_beta   90.00
_cell.angle_gamma   90.00
#
_symmetry.space_group_name_H-M   'P 1'
#
loop_
_entity.id
_entity.type
_entity.pdbx_description
1 polymer ?
#
loop_
_entity_poly.entity_id
_entity_poly.type
_entity_poly.pdbx_seq_one_letter_code
_entity_poly.pdbx_strand_id
1 'polypeptide(L)'
;MTLKKLYIVALLSASVLTSGCATHLSPGQEREYDAYAAKGLVQEEKSVALAAALGVLPVAGYAYTGHPILAVTSILMWPFLGPLWMPIDTGLAAKNSNYFSTQEHVERLKRQSLAEIDEKLQDKQITYEQHLREQRDIEAKYSPY
;
A
#
# COMPACT_ATOMS: atom_id res chain seq x y z
N MET A 1 2.47 -28.63 -33.41
CA MET A 1 1.57 -27.58 -32.87
C MET A 1 1.18 -26.66 -34.01
N THR A 2 -0.13 -26.49 -34.27
CA THR A 2 -0.59 -25.63 -35.38
C THR A 2 -0.31 -24.15 -35.08
N LEU A 3 0.09 -23.38 -36.08
CA LEU A 3 0.44 -21.96 -35.99
C LEU A 3 -0.62 -21.12 -35.24
N LYS A 4 -1.90 -21.46 -35.43
CA LYS A 4 -3.05 -20.86 -34.73
C LYS A 4 -3.01 -21.05 -33.20
N LYS A 5 -2.54 -22.20 -32.71
CA LYS A 5 -2.38 -22.49 -31.28
C LYS A 5 -1.21 -21.70 -30.68
N LEU A 6 -0.13 -21.50 -31.44
CA LEU A 6 1.00 -20.65 -31.05
C LEU A 6 0.59 -19.18 -30.90
N TYR A 7 -0.22 -18.65 -31.82
CA TYR A 7 -0.74 -17.27 -31.71
C TYR A 7 -1.67 -17.07 -30.51
N ILE A 8 -2.56 -18.03 -30.23
CA ILE A 8 -3.47 -17.95 -29.08
C ILE A 8 -2.69 -18.01 -27.77
N VAL A 9 -1.69 -18.90 -27.68
CA VAL A 9 -0.80 -18.98 -26.51
C VAL A 9 0.01 -17.70 -26.34
N ALA A 10 0.57 -17.15 -27.43
CA ALA A 10 1.32 -15.89 -27.40
C ALA A 10 0.46 -14.69 -26.94
N LEU A 11 -0.79 -14.59 -27.42
CA LEU A 11 -1.74 -13.56 -27.01
C LEU A 11 -2.14 -13.68 -25.53
N LEU A 12 -2.38 -14.90 -25.05
CA LEU A 12 -2.67 -15.15 -23.64
C LEU A 12 -1.47 -14.81 -22.74
N SER A 13 -0.25 -15.20 -23.13
CA SER A 13 0.96 -14.82 -22.39
C SER A 13 1.20 -13.31 -22.41
N ALA A 14 0.92 -12.63 -23.52
CA ALA A 14 1.03 -11.18 -23.61
C ALA A 14 0.02 -10.48 -22.68
N SER A 15 -1.23 -10.97 -22.59
CA SER A 15 -2.24 -10.40 -21.68
C SER A 15 -1.87 -10.51 -20.19
N VAL A 16 -1.20 -11.61 -19.80
CA VAL A 16 -0.69 -11.81 -18.43
C VAL A 16 0.51 -10.91 -18.14
N LEU A 17 1.35 -10.63 -19.15
CA LEU A 17 2.47 -9.69 -19.01
C LEU A 17 2.01 -8.22 -18.96
N THR A 18 0.87 -7.88 -19.60
CA THR A 18 0.31 -6.51 -19.58
C THR A 18 -0.55 -6.21 -18.36
N SER A 19 -1.00 -7.23 -17.64
CA SER A 19 -1.54 -7.06 -16.28
C SER A 19 -0.35 -7.00 -15.34
N GLY A 20 0.26 -5.80 -15.26
CA GLY A 20 1.45 -5.55 -14.46
C GLY A 20 1.36 -6.18 -13.06
N CYS A 21 2.49 -6.66 -12.55
CA CYS A 21 2.59 -7.18 -11.18
C CYS A 21 1.82 -6.24 -10.24
N ALA A 22 0.91 -6.79 -9.45
CA ALA A 22 -0.11 -6.07 -8.67
C ALA A 22 0.46 -5.31 -7.45
N THR A 23 1.65 -4.73 -7.61
CA THR A 23 2.47 -4.07 -6.58
C THR A 23 2.28 -2.55 -6.55
N HIS A 24 1.34 -2.00 -7.32
CA HIS A 24 1.04 -0.56 -7.35
C HIS A 24 -0.30 -0.23 -6.69
N LEU A 25 -0.40 0.97 -6.13
CA LEU A 25 -1.66 1.52 -5.62
C LEU A 25 -2.55 1.93 -6.79
N SER A 26 -3.86 1.71 -6.66
CA SER A 26 -4.82 2.30 -7.58
C SER A 26 -4.86 3.83 -7.41
N PRO A 27 -5.30 4.60 -8.42
CA PRO A 27 -5.41 6.06 -8.32
C PRO A 27 -6.31 6.55 -7.18
N GLY A 28 -7.25 5.72 -6.73
CA GLY A 28 -8.05 6.00 -5.53
C GLY A 28 -7.22 5.91 -4.26
N GLN A 29 -6.48 4.81 -4.10
CA GLN A 29 -5.63 4.56 -2.94
C GLN A 29 -4.45 5.52 -2.86
N GLU A 30 -3.90 5.95 -4.00
CA GLU A 30 -2.83 6.94 -4.03
C GLU A 30 -3.31 8.31 -3.52
N ARG A 31 -4.48 8.77 -3.95
CA ARG A 31 -5.08 10.01 -3.42
C ARG A 31 -5.37 9.92 -1.93
N GLU A 32 -5.83 8.76 -1.47
CA GLU A 32 -6.07 8.49 -0.05
C GLU A 32 -4.77 8.53 0.76
N TYR A 33 -3.72 7.88 0.26
CA TYR A 33 -2.39 7.89 0.87
C TYR A 33 -1.80 9.30 0.95
N ASP A 34 -1.95 10.09 -0.12
CA ASP A 34 -1.48 11.47 -0.16
C ASP A 34 -2.27 12.37 0.81
N ALA A 35 -3.57 12.11 0.98
CA ALA A 35 -4.38 12.79 1.99
C ALA A 35 -3.92 12.47 3.42
N TYR A 36 -3.61 11.19 3.71
CA TYR A 36 -2.98 10.83 4.98
C TYR A 36 -1.61 11.47 5.16
N ALA A 37 -0.82 11.58 4.09
CA ALA A 37 0.50 12.22 4.12
C ALA A 37 0.37 13.71 4.46
N ALA A 38 -0.57 14.41 3.85
CA ALA A 38 -0.86 15.82 4.13
C ALA A 38 -1.32 16.04 5.57
N LYS A 39 -1.99 15.06 6.18
CA LYS A 39 -2.41 15.09 7.59
C LYS A 39 -1.31 14.61 8.57
N GLY A 40 -0.15 14.20 8.08
CA GLY A 40 0.95 13.67 8.89
C GLY A 40 0.63 12.34 9.57
N LEU A 41 -0.31 11.58 8.99
CA LEU A 41 -0.81 10.31 9.54
C LEU A 41 -0.14 9.08 8.90
N VAL A 42 0.76 9.28 7.94
CA VAL A 42 1.45 8.19 7.24
C VAL A 42 2.38 7.45 8.18
N GLN A 43 2.25 6.12 8.18
CA GLN A 43 3.19 5.22 8.81
C GLN A 43 4.04 4.52 7.73
N GLU A 44 5.34 4.80 7.74
CA GLU A 44 6.31 4.15 6.84
C GLU A 44 6.97 2.97 7.55
N GLU A 45 6.52 1.74 7.26
CA GLU A 45 7.18 0.52 7.72
C GLU A 45 8.34 0.13 6.82
N LYS A 46 8.21 0.40 5.52
CA LYS A 46 9.19 0.04 4.50
C LYS A 46 9.66 1.28 3.77
N SER A 47 10.97 1.48 3.72
CA SER A 47 11.54 2.58 2.95
C SER A 47 11.40 2.29 1.45
N VAL A 48 10.73 3.20 0.73
CA VAL A 48 10.58 3.14 -0.73
C VAL A 48 11.95 3.20 -1.41
N ALA A 49 12.84 4.06 -0.92
CA ALA A 49 14.19 4.21 -1.46
C ALA A 49 15.03 2.93 -1.24
N LEU A 50 14.96 2.33 -0.05
CA LEU A 50 15.65 1.07 0.22
C LEU A 50 15.09 -0.07 -0.64
N ALA A 51 13.77 -0.16 -0.77
CA ALA A 51 13.13 -1.16 -1.62
C ALA A 51 13.60 -1.03 -3.07
N ALA A 52 13.61 0.18 -3.62
CA ALA A 52 14.09 0.44 -4.97
C ALA A 52 15.58 0.11 -5.15
N ALA A 53 16.42 0.47 -4.18
CA ALA A 53 17.84 0.12 -4.20
C ALA A 53 18.06 -1.40 -4.18
N LEU A 54 17.34 -2.11 -3.31
CA LEU A 54 17.35 -3.58 -3.27
C LEU A 54 16.73 -4.22 -4.53
N GLY A 55 15.83 -3.52 -5.20
CA GLY A 55 15.21 -3.93 -6.46
C GLY A 55 16.16 -3.97 -7.65
N VAL A 56 17.36 -3.39 -7.55
CA VAL A 56 18.42 -3.55 -8.56
C VAL A 56 18.88 -5.01 -8.63
N LEU A 57 18.84 -5.72 -7.50
CA LEU A 57 19.24 -7.12 -7.41
C LEU A 57 18.01 -8.03 -7.59
N PRO A 58 18.18 -9.22 -8.20
CA PRO A 58 17.13 -10.21 -8.20
C PRO A 58 16.80 -10.60 -6.76
N VAL A 59 15.54 -10.95 -6.50
CA VAL A 59 15.02 -11.39 -5.19
C VAL A 59 14.96 -10.30 -4.12
N ALA A 60 16.02 -9.51 -3.92
CA ALA A 60 16.20 -8.69 -2.71
C ALA A 60 15.09 -7.67 -2.47
N GLY A 61 14.72 -6.86 -3.49
CA GLY A 61 13.64 -5.88 -3.33
C GLY A 61 12.27 -6.51 -3.09
N TYR A 62 11.98 -7.67 -3.71
CA TYR A 62 10.73 -8.39 -3.48
C TYR A 62 10.69 -9.14 -2.15
N ALA A 63 11.82 -9.65 -1.68
CA ALA A 63 11.94 -10.24 -0.35
C ALA A 63 11.71 -9.17 0.74
N TYR A 64 12.31 -7.99 0.59
CA TYR A 64 12.10 -6.86 1.49
C TYR A 64 10.63 -6.41 1.53
N THR A 65 10.00 -6.31 0.36
CA THR A 65 8.59 -5.89 0.26
C THR A 65 7.60 -7.00 0.60
N GLY A 66 8.05 -8.25 0.82
CA GLY A 66 7.20 -9.35 1.29
C GLY A 66 6.44 -10.07 0.17
N HIS A 67 6.97 -10.05 -1.06
CA HIS A 67 6.36 -10.67 -2.24
C HIS A 67 7.14 -11.93 -2.66
N PRO A 68 6.94 -13.09 -2.01
CA PRO A 68 7.77 -14.29 -2.23
C PRO A 68 7.66 -14.85 -3.65
N ILE A 69 6.48 -14.79 -4.26
CA ILE A 69 6.27 -15.26 -5.65
C ILE A 69 7.08 -14.38 -6.62
N LEU A 70 7.00 -13.06 -6.47
CA LEU A 70 7.76 -12.11 -7.29
C LEU A 70 9.26 -12.23 -7.04
N ALA A 71 9.66 -12.53 -5.81
CA ALA A 71 11.05 -12.75 -5.47
C ALA A 71 11.63 -13.93 -6.27
N VAL A 72 10.92 -15.07 -6.34
CA VAL A 72 11.37 -16.24 -7.10
C VAL A 72 11.33 -15.99 -8.61
N THR A 73 10.25 -15.40 -9.14
CA THR A 73 10.14 -15.14 -10.59
C THR A 73 11.13 -14.09 -11.07
N SER A 74 11.53 -13.16 -10.20
CA SER A 74 12.53 -12.14 -10.54
C SER A 74 13.87 -12.72 -10.97
N ILE A 75 14.27 -13.91 -10.48
CA ILE A 75 15.51 -14.57 -10.89
C ILE A 75 15.53 -14.82 -12.40
N LEU A 76 14.39 -15.25 -12.95
CA LEU A 76 14.24 -15.56 -14.38
C LEU A 76 14.11 -14.29 -15.22
N MET A 77 13.44 -13.27 -14.69
CA MET A 77 13.15 -12.02 -15.41
C MET A 77 14.29 -11.00 -15.32
N TRP A 78 15.17 -11.12 -14.32
CA TRP A 78 16.20 -10.13 -14.03
C TRP A 78 17.16 -9.87 -15.20
N PRO A 79 17.68 -10.89 -15.91
CA PRO A 79 18.58 -10.65 -17.06
C PRO A 79 17.95 -9.86 -18.20
N PHE A 80 16.62 -9.84 -18.31
CA PHE A 80 15.90 -9.25 -19.43
C PHE A 80 15.25 -7.90 -19.08
N LEU A 81 14.69 -7.78 -17.88
CA LEU A 81 13.86 -6.64 -17.46
C LEU A 81 14.27 -6.07 -16.09
N GLY A 82 15.15 -6.76 -15.37
CA GLY A 82 15.44 -6.51 -13.96
C GLY A 82 15.94 -5.11 -13.67
N PRO A 83 17.13 -4.71 -14.17
CA PRO A 83 17.73 -3.43 -13.83
C PRO A 83 16.89 -2.19 -14.20
N LEU A 84 15.99 -2.30 -15.18
CA LEU A 84 15.19 -1.16 -15.65
C LEU A 84 13.84 -1.06 -14.92
N TRP A 85 13.17 -2.18 -14.65
CA TRP A 85 11.80 -2.20 -14.12
C TRP A 85 11.73 -2.50 -12.63
N MET A 86 12.57 -3.43 -12.13
CA MET A 86 12.46 -3.93 -10.75
C MET A 86 12.70 -2.87 -9.67
N PRO A 87 13.62 -1.90 -9.80
CA PRO A 87 13.76 -0.83 -8.82
C PRO A 87 12.47 -0.01 -8.64
N ILE A 88 11.79 0.30 -9.75
CA ILE A 88 10.52 1.05 -9.73
C ILE A 88 9.43 0.19 -9.10
N ASP A 89 9.30 -1.06 -9.55
CA ASP A 89 8.26 -1.99 -9.10
C ASP A 89 8.36 -2.30 -7.60
N THR A 90 9.57 -2.51 -7.10
CA THR A 90 9.82 -2.77 -5.68
C THR A 90 9.62 -1.51 -4.82
N GLY A 91 9.95 -0.32 -5.34
CA GLY A 91 9.58 0.94 -4.70
C GLY A 91 8.07 1.10 -4.55
N LEU A 92 7.31 0.81 -5.62
CA LEU A 92 5.85 0.83 -5.59
C LEU A 92 5.28 -0.21 -4.63
N ALA A 93 5.86 -1.42 -4.59
CA ALA A 93 5.48 -2.47 -3.65
C ALA A 93 5.67 -2.05 -2.18
N ALA A 94 6.73 -1.29 -1.87
CA ALA A 94 6.93 -0.71 -0.56
C ALA A 94 5.88 0.38 -0.25
N LYS A 95 5.58 1.27 -1.21
CA LYS A 95 4.52 2.28 -1.05
C LYS A 95 3.16 1.61 -0.80
N ASN A 96 2.85 0.53 -1.51
CA ASN A 96 1.64 -0.25 -1.31
C ASN A 96 1.57 -0.86 0.10
N SER A 97 2.68 -1.43 0.59
CA SER A 97 2.76 -1.95 1.97
C SER A 97 2.53 -0.84 3.00
N ASN A 98 3.14 0.34 2.80
CA ASN A 98 2.98 1.49 3.70
C ASN A 98 1.55 2.03 3.70
N TYR A 99 0.83 1.98 2.57
CA TYR A 99 -0.56 2.40 2.51
C TYR A 99 -1.44 1.55 3.44
N PHE A 100 -1.33 0.23 3.37
CA PHE A 100 -2.12 -0.65 4.25
C PHE A 100 -1.73 -0.50 5.72
N SER A 101 -0.44 -0.37 6.03
CA SER A 101 0.03 -0.06 7.38
C SER A 101 -0.52 1.28 7.88
N THR A 102 -0.53 2.31 7.03
CA THR A 102 -1.09 3.62 7.34
C THR A 102 -2.59 3.54 7.63
N GLN A 103 -3.36 2.79 6.83
CA GLN A 103 -4.79 2.61 7.10
C GLN A 103 -5.04 1.94 8.45
N GLU A 104 -4.32 0.87 8.76
CA GLU A 104 -4.42 0.20 10.06
C GLU A 104 -4.02 1.12 11.22
N HIS A 105 -2.96 1.91 11.03
CA HIS A 105 -2.50 2.89 12.00
C HIS A 105 -3.56 3.96 12.29
N VAL A 106 -4.11 4.56 11.24
CA VAL A 106 -5.13 5.61 11.33
C VAL A 106 -6.39 5.08 12.00
N GLU A 107 -6.86 3.90 11.61
CA GLU A 107 -8.04 3.28 12.23
C GLU A 107 -7.81 2.96 13.71
N ARG A 108 -6.59 2.53 14.07
CA ARG A 108 -6.23 2.31 15.48
C ARG A 108 -6.24 3.62 16.28
N LEU A 109 -5.63 4.69 15.76
CA LEU A 109 -5.62 6.01 16.41
C LEU A 109 -7.03 6.59 16.54
N LYS A 110 -7.86 6.44 15.51
CA LYS A 110 -9.26 6.84 15.52
C LYS A 110 -10.02 6.13 16.63
N ARG A 111 -9.92 4.79 16.71
CA ARG A 111 -10.59 4.00 17.77
C ARG A 111 -10.13 4.40 19.16
N GLN A 112 -8.83 4.65 19.36
CA GLN A 112 -8.30 5.13 20.63
C GLN A 112 -8.89 6.49 21.01
N SER A 113 -8.94 7.42 20.04
CA SER A 113 -9.50 8.76 20.27
C SER A 113 -11.01 8.70 20.58
N LEU A 114 -11.75 7.81 19.91
CA LEU A 114 -13.17 7.58 20.18
C LEU A 114 -13.40 6.96 21.57
N ALA A 115 -12.57 5.99 21.96
CA ALA A 115 -12.66 5.39 23.28
C ALA A 115 -12.39 6.41 24.40
N GLU A 116 -11.46 7.35 24.18
CA GLU A 116 -11.17 8.42 25.15
C GLU A 116 -12.37 9.35 25.36
N ILE A 117 -13.10 9.73 24.31
CA ILE A 117 -14.30 10.57 24.46
C ILE A 117 -15.46 9.80 25.09
N ASP A 118 -15.57 8.50 24.81
CA ASP A 118 -16.58 7.63 25.42
C ASP A 118 -16.35 7.50 26.93
N GLU A 119 -15.10 7.35 27.36
CA GLU A 119 -14.71 7.35 28.78
C GLU A 119 -15.03 8.69 29.45
N LYS A 120 -14.69 9.82 28.80
CA LYS A 120 -15.05 11.16 29.31
C LYS A 120 -16.56 11.36 29.48
N LEU A 121 -17.37 10.78 28.59
CA LEU A 121 -18.82 10.81 28.69
C LEU A 121 -19.31 9.94 29.86
N GLN A 122 -18.76 8.73 30.03
CA GLN A 122 -19.08 7.83 31.15
C GLN A 122 -18.74 8.46 32.50
N ASP A 123 -17.60 9.14 32.58
CA ASP A 123 -17.13 9.88 33.76
C ASP A 123 -17.90 11.20 33.98
N LYS A 124 -18.84 11.54 33.10
CA LYS A 124 -19.62 12.79 33.13
C LYS A 124 -18.75 14.05 33.06
N GLN A 125 -17.56 13.95 32.49
CA GLN A 125 -16.67 15.09 32.26
C GLN A 125 -17.14 15.98 31.10
N ILE A 126 -17.85 15.38 30.13
CA ILE A 126 -18.44 16.05 28.97
C ILE A 126 -19.94 15.76 28.87
N THR A 127 -20.67 16.65 28.18
CA THR A 127 -22.08 16.44 27.85
C THR A 127 -22.23 15.64 26.56
N TYR A 128 -23.43 15.09 26.33
CA TYR A 128 -23.74 14.36 25.10
C TYR A 128 -23.56 15.23 23.84
N GLU A 129 -23.91 16.52 23.90
CA GLU A 129 -23.70 17.42 22.76
C GLU A 129 -22.22 17.68 22.48
N GLN A 130 -21.38 17.74 23.52
CA GLN A 130 -19.93 17.86 23.39
C GLN A 130 -19.32 16.59 22.79
N HIS A 131 -19.74 15.42 23.26
CA HIS A 131 -19.33 14.13 22.71
C HIS A 131 -19.60 14.04 21.21
N LEU A 132 -20.81 14.42 20.75
CA LEU A 132 -21.14 14.40 19.33
C LEU A 132 -20.31 15.36 18.47
N ARG A 133 -19.87 16.50 19.03
CA ARG A 133 -18.99 17.43 18.32
C ARG A 133 -17.58 16.87 18.21
N GLU A 134 -17.02 16.41 19.33
CA GLU A 134 -15.67 15.83 19.37
C GLU A 134 -15.58 14.56 18.51
N GLN A 135 -16.62 13.74 18.48
CA GLN A 135 -16.70 12.59 17.60
C GLN A 135 -16.55 12.99 16.12
N ARG A 136 -17.26 14.04 15.68
CA ARG A 136 -17.17 14.54 14.30
C ARG A 136 -15.78 15.08 13.98
N ASP A 137 -15.16 15.78 14.93
CA ASP A 137 -13.81 16.32 14.76
C ASP A 137 -12.77 15.20 14.66
N ILE A 138 -12.92 14.14 15.47
CA ILE A 138 -12.10 12.92 15.40
C ILE A 138 -12.30 12.23 14.05
N GLU A 139 -13.53 12.02 13.62
CA GLU A 139 -13.84 11.41 12.32
C GLU A 139 -13.26 12.23 11.16
N ALA A 140 -13.35 13.56 11.19
CA ALA A 140 -12.76 14.45 10.17
C ALA A 140 -11.22 14.44 10.18
N LYS A 141 -10.62 14.35 11.37
CA LYS A 141 -9.16 14.28 11.53
C LYS A 141 -8.57 13.01 10.90
N TYR A 142 -9.22 11.87 11.10
CA TYR A 142 -8.73 10.57 10.62
C TYR A 142 -9.34 10.12 9.29
N SER A 143 -10.35 10.81 8.77
CA SER A 143 -10.88 10.60 7.42
C SER A 143 -9.80 10.92 6.37
N PRO A 144 -9.66 10.16 5.28
CA PRO A 144 -8.84 10.58 4.14
C PRO A 144 -9.52 11.63 3.24
N TYR A 145 -10.82 11.87 3.44
CA TYR A 145 -11.64 12.85 2.73
C TYR A 145 -11.93 14.09 3.59
#